data_AF-A0A2G2WCP0-F1
#
_entry.id   AF-A0A2G2WCP0-F1
#
_cell.length_a   1.000
_cell.length_b   1.000
_cell.length_c   1.000
_cell.angle_alpha   90.00
_cell.angle_beta   90.00
_cell.angle_gamma   90.00
#
_symmetry.space_group_name_H-M   'P 1'
#
loop_
_entity.id
_entity.type
_entity.pdbx_description
1 polymer ?
#
loop_
_entity_poly.entity_id
_entity_poly.type
_entity_poly.pdbx_seq_one_letter_code
_entity_poly.pdbx_strand_id
1 'polypeptide(L)'
;VKSIVDWRDFYFRTYTFVGKLVGRYYDSEGNPTKYLKGVEAKAARGAQLMEKQKNEEAKLPSCNSRWSQVEGSEVWCDDGYPRLVQRPTEIALTGKMSKRCACFKEEDLGQSDLEVYEGCDYFAKTCRL
;
A
#
# COMPACT_ATOMS: atom_id res chain seq x y z
N VAL A 1 8.16 -4.32 -9.01
CA VAL A 1 9.30 -5.25 -8.94
C VAL A 1 9.12 -6.28 -7.83
N LYS A 2 8.81 -5.89 -6.58
CA LYS A 2 8.48 -6.85 -5.50
C LYS A 2 7.43 -7.89 -5.93
N SER A 3 6.32 -7.43 -6.52
CA SER A 3 5.26 -8.34 -7.01
C SER A 3 5.76 -9.44 -7.96
N ILE A 4 6.71 -9.12 -8.85
CA ILE A 4 7.28 -10.11 -9.78
C ILE A 4 8.16 -11.13 -9.04
N VAL A 5 8.88 -10.71 -8.01
CA VAL A 5 9.65 -11.62 -7.15
C VAL A 5 8.70 -12.49 -6.31
N ASP A 6 7.61 -11.94 -5.78
CA ASP A 6 6.59 -12.71 -5.07
C ASP A 6 5.95 -13.77 -5.99
N TRP A 7 5.66 -13.42 -7.26
CA TRP A 7 5.19 -14.37 -8.26
C TRP A 7 6.20 -15.47 -8.53
N ARG A 8 7.47 -15.12 -8.71
CA ARG A 8 8.55 -16.10 -8.87
C ARG A 8 8.56 -17.08 -7.69
N ASP A 9 8.51 -16.58 -6.46
CA ASP A 9 8.54 -17.40 -5.25
C ASP A 9 7.29 -18.28 -5.13
N PHE A 10 6.12 -17.78 -5.54
CA PHE A 10 4.90 -18.57 -5.66
C PHE A 10 5.12 -19.76 -6.60
N TYR A 11 5.61 -19.55 -7.82
CA TYR A 11 5.84 -20.62 -8.79
C TYR A 11 6.85 -21.65 -8.30
N PHE A 12 7.94 -21.21 -7.65
CA PHE A 12 8.91 -22.13 -7.03
C PHE A 12 8.29 -23.02 -5.94
N ARG A 13 7.27 -22.54 -5.24
CA ARG A 13 6.58 -23.30 -4.18
C ARG A 13 5.46 -24.19 -4.69
N THR A 14 4.79 -23.80 -5.77
CA THR A 14 3.59 -24.51 -6.28
C THR A 14 3.87 -25.46 -7.44
N TYR A 15 4.97 -25.29 -8.16
CA TYR A 15 5.29 -26.09 -9.34
C TYR A 15 6.65 -26.78 -9.21
N THR A 16 6.78 -27.91 -9.89
CA THR A 16 8.06 -28.63 -9.95
C THR A 16 9.10 -27.78 -10.67
N PHE A 17 10.18 -27.47 -9.98
CA PHE A 17 11.31 -26.74 -10.55
C PHE A 17 12.08 -27.61 -11.53
N VAL A 18 12.16 -27.18 -12.80
CA VAL A 18 12.83 -27.93 -13.88
C VAL A 18 14.19 -27.36 -14.29
N GLY A 19 14.53 -26.15 -13.87
CA GLY A 19 15.80 -25.52 -14.20
C GLY A 19 15.73 -24.00 -14.35
N LYS A 20 16.86 -23.40 -14.73
CA LYS A 20 17.01 -21.95 -14.94
C LYS A 20 17.03 -21.64 -16.43
N LEU A 21 16.42 -20.53 -16.81
CA LEU A 21 16.45 -20.03 -18.18
C LEU A 21 17.73 -19.23 -18.42
N VAL A 22 18.59 -19.72 -19.31
CA VAL A 22 19.79 -19.01 -19.78
C VAL A 22 19.38 -17.75 -20.53
N GLY A 23 19.98 -16.60 -20.21
CA GLY A 23 19.71 -15.31 -20.82
C GLY A 23 19.94 -14.14 -19.87
N ARG A 24 18.95 -13.25 -19.77
CA ARG A 24 19.12 -11.96 -19.07
C ARG A 24 19.46 -12.10 -17.58
N TYR A 25 18.90 -13.09 -16.91
CA TYR A 25 18.97 -13.24 -15.45
C TYR A 25 19.93 -14.34 -14.99
N TYR A 26 20.16 -15.37 -15.82
CA TYR A 26 21.11 -16.45 -15.55
C TYR A 26 21.99 -16.67 -16.78
N ASP A 27 23.28 -16.95 -16.59
CA ASP A 27 24.18 -17.33 -17.68
C ASP A 27 24.12 -18.83 -17.99
N SER A 28 24.96 -19.29 -18.92
CA SER A 28 25.04 -20.69 -19.35
C SER A 28 25.47 -21.66 -18.25
N GLU A 29 26.15 -21.17 -17.21
CA GLU A 29 26.53 -21.95 -16.03
C GLU A 29 25.45 -21.92 -14.94
N GLY A 30 24.36 -21.16 -15.16
CA GLY A 30 23.27 -20.98 -14.21
C GLY A 30 23.58 -19.98 -13.11
N ASN A 31 24.64 -19.18 -13.24
CA ASN A 31 25.01 -18.15 -12.28
C ASN A 31 24.15 -16.89 -12.45
N PRO A 32 23.82 -16.19 -11.36
CA PRO A 32 23.02 -14.97 -11.41
C PRO A 32 23.78 -13.81 -12.06
N THR A 33 23.19 -13.20 -13.09
CA THR A 33 23.79 -12.03 -13.75
C THR A 33 23.63 -10.76 -12.89
N LYS A 34 24.35 -9.69 -13.27
CA LYS A 34 24.19 -8.36 -12.65
C LYS A 34 22.74 -7.84 -12.70
N TYR A 35 21.95 -8.26 -13.70
CA TYR A 35 20.56 -7.83 -13.83
C TYR A 35 19.66 -8.49 -12.79
N LEU A 36 19.87 -9.79 -12.51
CA LEU A 36 19.11 -10.47 -11.46
C LEU A 36 19.39 -9.85 -10.10
N LYS A 37 20.67 -9.65 -9.77
CA LYS A 37 21.08 -8.97 -8.52
C LYS A 37 20.43 -7.59 -8.39
N GLY A 38 20.40 -6.81 -9.46
CA GLY A 38 19.75 -5.50 -9.48
C GLY A 38 18.23 -5.56 -9.27
N VAL A 39 17.55 -6.55 -9.86
CA VAL A 39 16.11 -6.77 -9.67
C VAL A 39 15.80 -7.20 -8.24
N GLU A 40 16.57 -8.12 -7.68
CA GLU A 40 16.41 -8.60 -6.31
C GLU A 40 16.65 -7.49 -5.28
N ALA A 41 17.71 -6.69 -5.47
CA ALA A 41 17.96 -5.52 -4.62
C ALA A 41 16.81 -4.50 -4.66
N LYS A 42 16.25 -4.24 -5.86
CA LYS A 42 15.07 -3.37 -6.01
C LYS A 42 13.82 -3.96 -5.33
N ALA A 43 13.63 -5.28 -5.41
CA ALA A 43 12.53 -5.96 -4.74
C ALA A 43 12.67 -5.88 -3.21
N ALA A 44 13.86 -6.14 -2.67
CA ALA A 44 14.16 -6.07 -1.25
C ALA A 44 13.94 -4.66 -0.69
N ARG A 45 14.45 -3.63 -1.39
CA ARG A 45 14.18 -2.22 -1.03
C ARG A 45 12.68 -1.92 -1.06
N GLY A 46 11.96 -2.40 -2.08
CA GLY A 46 10.51 -2.23 -2.16
C GLY A 46 9.76 -2.89 -1.00
N ALA A 47 10.19 -4.06 -0.55
CA ALA A 47 9.62 -4.74 0.61
C ALA A 47 9.88 -3.97 1.92
N GLN A 48 11.10 -3.47 2.12
CA GLN A 48 11.44 -2.63 3.28
C GLN A 48 10.61 -1.35 3.32
N LEU A 49 10.42 -0.69 2.16
CA LEU A 49 9.58 0.51 2.07
C LEU A 49 8.11 0.20 2.35
N MET A 50 7.56 -0.90 1.83
CA MET A 50 6.18 -1.34 2.17
C MET A 50 6.00 -1.58 3.66
N GLU A 51 6.95 -2.23 4.31
CA GLU A 51 6.88 -2.49 5.74
C GLU A 51 6.97 -1.20 6.56
N LYS A 52 7.87 -0.28 6.19
CA LYS A 52 7.91 1.08 6.77
C LYS A 52 6.57 1.79 6.59
N GLN A 53 5.96 1.69 5.39
CA GLN A 53 4.64 2.27 5.12
C GLN A 53 3.59 1.74 6.08
N LYS A 54 3.52 0.41 6.20
CA LYS A 54 2.54 -0.29 7.02
C LYS A 54 2.66 0.11 8.48
N ASN A 55 3.89 0.21 8.99
CA ASN A 55 4.15 0.61 10.37
C ASN A 55 3.80 2.07 10.64
N GLU A 56 4.09 2.98 9.70
CA GLU A 56 3.65 4.37 9.80
C GLU A 56 2.12 4.52 9.70
N GLU A 57 1.49 3.76 8.80
CA GLU A 57 0.04 3.78 8.63
C GLU A 57 -0.69 3.18 9.84
N ALA A 58 -0.12 2.16 10.49
CA ALA A 58 -0.68 1.51 11.68
C ALA A 58 -0.69 2.41 12.93
N LYS A 59 0.07 3.52 12.95
CA LYS A 59 0.02 4.50 14.05
C LYS A 59 -1.33 5.22 14.15
N LEU A 60 -2.06 5.30 13.04
CA LEU A 60 -3.38 5.94 12.97
C LEU A 60 -4.42 4.93 12.51
N PRO A 61 -5.52 4.74 13.27
CA PRO A 61 -6.55 3.78 12.93
C PRO A 61 -7.12 4.06 11.53
N SER A 62 -7.24 3.01 10.71
CA SER A 62 -7.90 3.10 9.40
C SER A 62 -9.41 3.21 9.55
N CYS A 63 -10.05 3.93 8.64
CA CYS A 63 -11.50 3.97 8.58
C CYS A 63 -12.08 2.64 8.07
N ASN A 64 -13.30 2.35 8.50
CA ASN A 64 -14.13 1.33 7.88
C ASN A 64 -14.68 1.86 6.55
N SER A 65 -14.96 0.97 5.61
CA SER A 65 -15.60 1.32 4.34
C SER A 65 -16.50 0.20 3.84
N ARG A 66 -17.61 0.56 3.21
CA ARG A 66 -18.48 -0.39 2.51
C ARG A 66 -18.91 0.21 1.17
N TRP A 67 -19.24 -0.69 0.25
CA TRP A 67 -19.85 -0.33 -1.01
C TRP A 67 -21.06 -1.23 -1.27
N SER A 68 -22.15 -0.65 -1.74
CA SER A 68 -23.27 -1.40 -2.28
C SER A 68 -23.77 -0.74 -3.57
N GLN A 69 -24.43 -1.52 -4.42
CA GLN A 69 -25.00 -1.01 -5.67
C GLN A 69 -26.08 0.06 -5.44
N VAL A 70 -26.84 -0.04 -4.33
CA VAL A 70 -27.97 0.85 -4.05
C VAL A 70 -27.51 2.12 -3.33
N GLU A 71 -26.63 1.98 -2.34
CA GLU A 71 -26.24 3.09 -1.46
C GLU A 71 -24.92 3.75 -1.87
N GLY A 72 -24.17 3.14 -2.79
CA GLY A 72 -22.85 3.61 -3.19
C GLY A 72 -21.78 3.30 -2.14
N SER A 73 -20.74 4.12 -2.14
CA SER A 73 -19.61 4.01 -1.21
C SER A 73 -19.90 4.79 0.07
N GLU A 74 -19.54 4.23 1.22
CA GLU A 74 -19.46 4.99 2.46
C GLU A 74 -18.23 4.62 3.27
N VAL A 75 -17.82 5.56 4.11
CA VAL A 75 -16.65 5.46 4.98
C VAL A 75 -17.03 5.96 6.36
N TRP A 76 -16.64 5.26 7.42
CA TRP A 76 -16.95 5.66 8.79
C TRP A 76 -15.85 5.27 9.78
N CYS A 77 -15.95 5.83 10.97
CA CYS A 77 -15.11 5.51 12.11
C CYS A 77 -16.00 5.10 13.29
N ASP A 78 -15.66 4.00 13.96
CA ASP A 78 -16.39 3.56 15.16
C ASP A 78 -16.09 4.49 16.35
N ASP A 79 -14.85 4.96 16.43
CA ASP A 79 -14.40 6.01 17.35
C ASP A 79 -13.70 7.13 16.57
N GLY A 80 -14.21 8.36 16.69
CA GLY A 80 -13.72 9.55 15.98
C GLY A 80 -14.39 9.85 14.64
N TYR A 81 -13.66 10.59 13.80
CA TYR A 81 -14.16 11.16 12.55
C TYR A 81 -13.22 10.79 11.38
N PRO A 82 -13.75 10.39 10.21
CA PRO A 82 -12.95 10.02 9.06
C PRO A 82 -12.29 11.26 8.42
N ARG A 83 -10.98 11.16 8.17
CA ARG A 83 -10.18 12.18 7.47
C ARG A 83 -9.28 11.55 6.41
N LEU A 84 -9.15 12.25 5.29
CA LEU A 84 -8.20 11.93 4.24
C LEU A 84 -6.83 12.48 4.63
N VAL A 85 -5.85 11.57 4.73
CA VAL A 85 -4.46 11.87 5.05
C VAL A 85 -3.56 11.45 3.92
N GLN A 86 -2.57 12.30 3.62
CA GLN A 86 -1.59 12.04 2.59
C GLN A 86 -0.66 10.90 3.03
N ARG A 87 -0.43 9.91 2.16
CA ARG A 87 0.61 8.90 2.44
C ARG A 87 2.00 9.53 2.37
N PRO A 88 2.94 9.11 3.25
CA PRO A 88 4.30 9.65 3.25
C PRO A 88 5.00 9.54 1.88
N THR A 89 5.55 10.65 1.40
CA THR A 89 6.16 10.80 0.06
C THR A 89 7.31 9.84 -0.20
N GLU A 90 8.16 9.57 0.81
CA GLU A 90 9.29 8.64 0.70
C GLU A 90 8.86 7.20 0.37
N ILE A 91 7.59 6.89 0.59
CA ILE A 91 7.04 5.54 0.57
C ILE A 91 6.04 5.36 -0.58
N ALA A 92 5.87 6.36 -1.45
CA ALA A 92 5.08 6.24 -2.66
C ALA A 92 5.76 5.26 -3.66
N LEU A 93 5.50 3.96 -3.49
CA LEU A 93 6.05 2.87 -4.31
C LEU A 93 5.77 3.04 -5.82
N THR A 94 4.75 3.83 -6.16
CA THR A 94 4.30 4.10 -7.53
C THR A 94 4.68 5.52 -8.00
N GLY A 95 5.34 6.33 -7.17
CA GLY A 95 5.64 7.74 -7.46
C GLY A 95 4.42 8.65 -7.52
N LYS A 96 3.21 8.13 -7.28
CA LYS A 96 1.98 8.91 -7.19
C LYS A 96 1.64 9.15 -5.72
N MET A 97 1.41 10.41 -5.39
CA MET A 97 0.84 10.80 -4.10
C MET A 97 -0.58 10.23 -4.02
N SER A 98 -0.83 9.39 -3.02
CA SER A 98 -2.16 8.84 -2.75
C SER A 98 -2.59 9.22 -1.34
N LYS A 99 -3.88 9.51 -1.16
CA LYS A 99 -4.49 9.74 0.15
C LYS A 99 -5.09 8.44 0.67
N ARG A 100 -5.18 8.30 1.99
CA ARG A 100 -5.91 7.22 2.66
C ARG A 100 -6.84 7.80 3.71
N CYS A 101 -7.81 7.02 4.15
CA CYS A 101 -8.62 7.41 5.31
C CYS A 101 -7.94 7.00 6.63
N ALA A 102 -8.04 7.87 7.63
CA ALA A 102 -7.72 7.59 9.02
C ALA A 102 -8.78 8.22 9.96
N CYS A 103 -9.00 7.59 11.12
CA CYS A 103 -9.91 8.09 12.14
C CYS A 103 -9.18 9.00 13.13
N PHE A 104 -9.73 10.17 13.37
CA PHE A 104 -9.19 11.16 14.31
C PHE A 104 -10.19 11.48 15.40
N LYS A 105 -9.70 11.73 16.61
CA LYS A 105 -10.53 12.26 17.70
C LYS A 105 -10.83 13.73 17.49
N GLU A 106 -11.84 14.23 18.17
CA GLU A 106 -12.27 15.63 18.07
C GLU A 106 -11.14 16.64 18.35
N GLU A 107 -10.33 16.34 19.36
CA GLU A 107 -9.16 17.13 19.77
C GLU A 107 -8.08 17.25 18.68
N ASP A 108 -8.01 16.27 17.77
CA ASP A 108 -7.00 16.22 16.71
C ASP A 108 -7.49 16.80 15.37
N LEU A 109 -8.78 17.15 15.24
CA LEU A 109 -9.34 17.61 13.96
C LEU A 109 -8.78 18.96 13.49
N GLY A 110 -8.16 19.73 14.40
CA GLY A 110 -7.54 21.02 14.11
C GLY A 110 -6.20 20.96 13.36
N GLN A 111 -5.68 19.76 13.06
CA GLN A 111 -4.44 19.61 12.29
C GLN A 111 -4.65 20.07 10.83
N SER A 112 -3.68 20.83 10.27
CA SER A 112 -3.78 21.45 8.94
C SER A 112 -3.85 20.47 7.77
N ASP A 113 -3.39 19.24 7.98
CA ASP A 113 -3.18 18.25 6.91
C ASP A 113 -4.32 17.23 6.83
N LEU A 114 -5.44 17.51 7.50
CA LEU A 114 -6.64 16.67 7.52
C LEU A 114 -7.67 17.19 6.52
N GLU A 115 -7.95 16.40 5.50
CA GLU A 115 -8.98 16.73 4.53
C GLU A 115 -10.29 15.98 4.83
N VAL A 116 -11.41 16.67 4.63
CA VAL A 116 -12.76 16.08 4.74
C VAL A 116 -13.20 15.59 3.35
N TYR A 117 -13.99 14.52 3.32
CA TYR A 117 -14.60 14.06 2.08
C TYR A 117 -15.54 15.13 1.50
N GLU A 118 -15.57 15.23 0.17
CA GLU A 118 -16.44 16.18 -0.53
C GLU A 118 -17.92 15.94 -0.15
N GLY A 119 -18.62 17.00 0.23
CA GLY A 119 -20.03 16.91 0.65
C GLY A 119 -20.28 16.30 2.03
N CYS A 120 -19.23 15.94 2.77
CA CYS A 120 -19.36 15.42 4.13
C CYS A 120 -19.28 16.55 5.18
N ASP A 121 -20.11 16.47 6.21
CA ASP A 121 -20.05 17.41 7.34
C ASP A 121 -18.73 17.23 8.12
N TYR A 122 -18.20 18.33 8.65
CA TYR A 122 -16.93 18.29 9.38
C TYR A 122 -16.98 17.34 10.59
N PHE A 123 -18.10 17.30 11.33
CA PHE A 123 -18.29 16.40 12.46
C PHE A 123 -19.10 15.14 12.10
N ALA A 124 -19.18 14.77 10.82
CA ALA A 124 -19.79 13.51 10.42
C ALA A 124 -18.91 12.32 10.83
N LYS A 125 -19.51 11.32 11.50
CA LYS A 125 -18.86 10.03 11.79
C LYS A 125 -18.91 9.06 10.61
N THR A 126 -19.81 9.32 9.65
CA THR A 126 -20.01 8.54 8.43
C THR A 126 -20.12 9.50 7.24
N CYS A 127 -19.32 9.27 6.21
CA CYS A 127 -19.34 10.01 4.95
C CYS A 127 -19.77 9.10 3.80
N ARG A 128 -20.69 9.58 2.96
CA ARG A 128 -21.07 8.93 1.69
C ARG A 128 -20.25 9.56 0.56
N LEU A 129 -19.76 8.74 -0.37
CA LEU A 129 -18.91 9.14 -1.51
C LEU A 129 -19.63 9.03 -2.84
#